data_AF-A0AAV2S0S7-F1
#
_entry.id   AF-A0AAV2S0S7-F1
#
_cell.length_a   1.000
_cell.length_b   1.000
_cell.length_c   1.000
_cell.angle_alpha   90.00
_cell.angle_beta   90.00
_cell.angle_gamma   90.00
#
_symmetry.space_group_name_H-M   'P 1'
#
loop_
_entity.id
_entity.type
_entity.pdbx_description
1 polymer ?
#
loop_
_entity_poly.entity_id
_entity_poly.type
_entity_poly.pdbx_seq_one_letter_code
_entity_poly.pdbx_strand_id
1 'polypeptide(L)'
;TEDIFNFNYLIKTLPANYDFQDGLFFNYGRINIGFPSTIGIPVVFRSSSPNYVTATGNWKLKSAENYPTGIKAKAEFDSTFRDMHQVHITARALTPWNNRAVIAGFEQTISFVYPFKYVLEADTTISNDLTIRMTPRPQGENQKIGLVAAFNIPFTVRVPLYPYNNIMQSNDWKLLELRRPEKKIEKLEMPKILGISVTSLAVDYPGPYYDLFPYPHTTKTLRFWSWQVWYDPSRSTTKAVTVSMSY
;
A
#
# COMPACT_ATOMS: atom_id res chain seq x y z
N THR A 1 21.83 -30.55 -23.16
CA THR A 1 21.99 -29.86 -24.46
C THR A 1 20.66 -29.36 -25.04
N GLU A 2 19.51 -29.88 -24.61
CA GLU A 2 18.19 -29.41 -25.07
C GLU A 2 17.74 -28.05 -24.47
N ASP A 3 18.24 -27.65 -23.29
CA ASP A 3 17.81 -26.39 -22.63
C ASP A 3 18.34 -25.11 -23.30
N ILE A 4 19.48 -25.18 -24.00
CA ILE A 4 20.08 -24.02 -24.71
C ILE A 4 19.24 -23.64 -25.94
N PHE A 5 18.50 -24.60 -26.52
CA PHE A 5 17.59 -24.34 -27.64
C PHE A 5 16.33 -23.57 -27.21
N ASN A 6 15.90 -23.68 -25.94
CA ASN A 6 14.74 -22.95 -25.42
C ASN A 6 15.04 -21.49 -25.09
N PHE A 7 16.23 -21.16 -24.59
CA PHE A 7 16.57 -19.78 -24.23
C PHE A 7 16.72 -18.88 -25.48
N ASN A 8 17.30 -19.43 -26.56
CA ASN A 8 17.40 -18.75 -27.86
C ASN A 8 16.03 -18.48 -28.49
N TYR A 9 15.06 -19.39 -28.32
CA TYR A 9 13.69 -19.17 -28.76
C TYR A 9 13.00 -18.09 -27.90
N LEU A 10 13.20 -18.11 -26.59
CA LEU A 10 12.65 -17.12 -25.67
C LEU A 10 13.15 -15.70 -25.95
N ILE A 11 14.46 -15.52 -26.20
CA ILE A 11 15.05 -14.22 -26.56
C ILE A 11 14.48 -13.69 -27.89
N LYS A 12 14.24 -14.57 -28.87
CA LYS A 12 13.67 -14.19 -30.18
C LYS A 12 12.17 -13.88 -30.14
N THR A 13 11.45 -14.43 -29.16
CA THR A 13 10.00 -14.28 -29.02
C THR A 13 9.60 -13.22 -28.01
N LEU A 14 10.48 -12.87 -27.07
CA LEU A 14 10.26 -11.76 -26.14
C LEU A 14 10.25 -10.43 -26.92
N PRO A 15 9.22 -9.59 -26.71
CA PRO A 15 9.21 -8.26 -27.28
C PRO A 15 10.45 -7.48 -26.82
N ALA A 16 11.13 -6.81 -27.75
CA ALA A 16 12.26 -5.93 -27.42
C ALA A 16 11.87 -4.81 -26.45
N ASN A 17 10.59 -4.43 -26.46
CA ASN A 17 9.96 -3.52 -25.53
C ASN A 17 8.54 -3.98 -25.22
N TYR A 18 8.18 -4.07 -23.94
CA TYR A 18 6.83 -4.43 -23.52
C TYR A 18 6.42 -3.57 -22.32
N ASP A 19 5.42 -2.72 -22.53
CA ASP A 19 4.76 -1.98 -21.47
C ASP A 19 3.63 -2.84 -20.89
N PHE A 20 3.54 -2.88 -19.57
CA PHE A 20 2.47 -3.58 -18.87
C PHE A 20 1.83 -2.71 -17.80
N GLN A 21 0.52 -2.88 -17.67
CA GLN A 21 -0.28 -2.30 -16.62
C GLN A 21 -1.37 -3.29 -16.25
N ASP A 22 -1.10 -4.05 -15.20
CA ASP A 22 -2.01 -5.05 -14.69
C ASP A 22 -2.48 -4.66 -13.30
N GLY A 23 -3.75 -4.96 -13.03
CA GLY A 23 -4.38 -4.67 -11.76
C GLY A 23 -5.40 -5.75 -11.41
N LEU A 24 -5.37 -6.18 -10.15
CA LEU A 24 -6.35 -7.09 -9.59
C LEU A 24 -7.05 -6.38 -8.44
N PHE A 25 -8.37 -6.36 -8.51
CA PHE A 25 -9.24 -5.93 -7.41
C PHE A 25 -10.02 -7.12 -6.90
N PHE A 26 -10.03 -7.31 -5.60
CA PHE A 26 -10.81 -8.36 -4.96
C PHE A 26 -11.21 -7.92 -3.56
N ASN A 27 -12.29 -8.50 -3.04
CA ASN A 27 -12.79 -8.18 -1.71
C ASN A 27 -12.84 -9.47 -0.90
N TYR A 28 -11.99 -9.58 0.12
CA TYR A 28 -11.86 -10.79 0.94
C TYR A 28 -13.14 -11.14 1.71
N GLY A 29 -13.98 -10.14 1.96
CA GLY A 29 -15.20 -10.37 2.70
C GLY A 29 -16.04 -9.11 2.77
N ARG A 30 -17.34 -9.29 2.55
CA ARG A 30 -18.34 -8.26 2.81
C ARG A 30 -19.41 -8.82 3.71
N ILE A 31 -19.55 -8.24 4.89
CA ILE A 31 -20.60 -8.59 5.85
C ILE A 31 -21.52 -7.39 5.97
N ASN A 32 -22.83 -7.61 5.85
CA ASN A 32 -23.84 -6.63 6.19
C ASN A 32 -24.89 -7.31 7.06
N ILE A 33 -25.04 -6.84 8.30
CA ILE A 33 -26.02 -7.37 9.25
C ILE A 33 -26.86 -6.20 9.74
N GLY A 34 -28.17 -6.35 9.72
CA GLY A 34 -29.11 -5.36 10.25
C GLY A 34 -29.93 -5.96 11.39
N PHE A 35 -30.16 -5.17 12.43
CA PHE A 35 -31.06 -5.56 13.51
C PHE A 35 -31.83 -4.36 14.07
N PRO A 36 -33.04 -4.60 14.60
CA PRO A 36 -33.76 -3.57 15.35
C PRO A 36 -33.06 -3.31 16.68
N SER A 37 -32.99 -2.05 17.11
CA SER A 37 -32.64 -1.73 18.50
C SER A 37 -33.90 -1.67 19.37
N THR A 38 -33.70 -1.76 20.69
CA THR A 38 -34.76 -1.65 21.70
C THR A 38 -35.52 -0.32 21.66
N ILE A 39 -34.90 0.73 21.11
CA ILE A 39 -35.50 2.06 20.94
C ILE A 39 -36.13 2.26 19.55
N GLY A 40 -36.29 1.18 18.77
CA GLY A 40 -36.92 1.22 17.45
C GLY A 40 -36.05 1.80 16.32
N ILE A 41 -34.77 2.08 16.59
CA ILE A 41 -33.80 2.57 15.61
C ILE A 41 -33.13 1.37 14.94
N PRO A 42 -33.20 1.20 13.61
CA PRO A 42 -32.47 0.14 12.93
C PRO A 42 -30.96 0.40 13.01
N VAL A 43 -30.19 -0.64 13.37
CA VAL A 43 -28.73 -0.59 13.36
C VAL A 43 -28.20 -1.54 12.29
N VAL A 44 -27.29 -1.04 11.45
CA VAL A 44 -26.67 -1.80 10.37
C VAL A 44 -25.16 -1.84 10.58
N PHE A 45 -24.64 -3.04 10.74
CA PHE A 45 -23.21 -3.33 10.75
C PHE A 45 -22.77 -3.67 9.34
N ARG A 46 -21.68 -3.04 8.89
CA ARG A 46 -21.03 -3.35 7.62
C ARG A 46 -19.56 -3.54 7.84
N SER A 47 -19.01 -4.60 7.26
CA SER A 47 -17.57 -4.82 7.14
C SER A 47 -17.25 -5.06 5.67
N SER A 48 -16.17 -4.48 5.18
CA SER A 48 -15.61 -4.76 3.86
C SER A 48 -14.10 -4.71 3.90
N SER A 49 -13.46 -5.64 3.20
CA SER A 49 -12.01 -5.74 3.16
C SER A 49 -11.48 -5.81 1.73
N PRO A 50 -11.60 -4.72 0.93
CA PRO A 50 -11.07 -4.69 -0.43
C PRO A 50 -9.53 -4.76 -0.41
N ASN A 51 -8.99 -5.39 -1.44
CA ASN A 51 -7.58 -5.40 -1.77
C ASN A 51 -7.38 -4.99 -3.23
N TYR A 52 -6.37 -4.17 -3.46
CA TYR A 52 -5.98 -3.68 -4.77
C TYR A 52 -4.49 -3.93 -4.98
N VAL A 53 -4.18 -4.80 -5.94
CA VAL A 53 -2.82 -5.15 -6.34
C VAL A 53 -2.61 -4.64 -7.76
N THR A 54 -1.54 -3.87 -7.98
CA THR A 54 -1.15 -3.40 -9.32
C THR A 54 0.32 -3.60 -9.57
N ALA A 55 0.64 -3.96 -10.80
CA ALA A 55 1.99 -3.96 -11.32
C ALA A 55 1.98 -3.13 -12.60
N THR A 56 2.79 -2.07 -12.63
CA THR A 56 2.95 -1.25 -13.83
C THR A 56 4.42 -1.12 -14.15
N GLY A 57 4.76 -1.12 -15.44
CA GLY A 57 6.15 -1.04 -15.80
C GLY A 57 6.43 -1.25 -17.27
N ASN A 58 7.72 -1.37 -17.54
CA ASN A 58 8.27 -1.61 -18.85
C ASN A 58 9.38 -2.66 -18.75
N TRP A 59 9.32 -3.64 -19.65
CA TRP A 59 10.43 -4.52 -19.94
C TRP A 59 11.12 -4.06 -21.23
N LYS A 60 12.45 -4.01 -21.22
CA LYS A 60 13.25 -3.66 -22.38
C LYS A 60 14.47 -4.57 -22.51
N LEU A 61 14.54 -5.34 -23.59
CA LEU A 61 15.76 -6.04 -23.98
C LEU A 61 16.71 -5.02 -24.64
N LYS A 62 17.87 -4.79 -24.05
CA LYS A 62 18.87 -3.82 -24.55
C LYS A 62 19.79 -4.43 -25.59
N SER A 63 20.26 -5.64 -25.31
CA SER A 63 21.10 -6.40 -26.22
C SER A 63 20.93 -7.89 -25.96
N ALA A 64 21.04 -8.68 -27.01
CA ALA A 64 21.18 -10.12 -26.95
C ALA A 64 22.04 -10.55 -28.13
N GLU A 65 23.24 -11.05 -27.83
CA GLU A 65 24.22 -11.48 -28.81
C GLU A 65 24.55 -12.95 -28.57
N ASN A 66 24.44 -13.73 -29.65
CA ASN A 66 24.78 -15.14 -29.63
C ASN A 66 26.20 -15.31 -30.16
N TYR A 67 27.05 -15.90 -29.32
CA TYR A 67 28.41 -16.29 -29.66
C TYR A 67 28.47 -17.80 -29.83
N PRO A 68 29.43 -18.33 -30.60
CA PRO A 68 29.66 -19.78 -30.68
C PRO A 68 29.90 -20.42 -29.30
N THR A 69 30.43 -19.65 -28.35
CA THR A 69 30.79 -20.09 -27.00
C THR A 69 29.74 -19.80 -25.94
N GLY A 70 28.64 -19.09 -26.26
CA GLY A 70 27.62 -18.70 -25.26
C GLY A 70 26.75 -17.53 -25.70
N ILE A 71 26.10 -16.88 -24.73
CA ILE A 71 25.17 -15.76 -24.94
C ILE A 71 25.58 -14.59 -24.05
N LYS A 72 25.52 -13.37 -24.60
CA LYS A 72 25.54 -12.14 -23.81
C LYS A 72 24.20 -11.42 -23.96
N ALA A 73 23.48 -11.24 -22.87
CA ALA A 73 22.20 -10.57 -22.88
C ALA A 73 22.11 -9.53 -21.78
N LYS A 74 21.46 -8.41 -22.09
CA LYS A 74 21.15 -7.35 -21.15
C LYS A 74 19.69 -6.95 -21.28
N ALA A 75 18.96 -7.04 -20.17
CA ALA A 75 17.58 -6.60 -20.08
C ALA A 75 17.39 -5.60 -18.94
N GLU A 76 16.45 -4.70 -19.11
CA GLU A 76 15.99 -3.78 -18.08
C GLU A 76 14.51 -4.04 -17.80
N PHE A 77 14.16 -4.08 -16.53
CA PHE A 77 12.79 -4.16 -16.07
C PHE A 77 12.54 -3.00 -15.11
N ASP A 78 11.76 -2.03 -15.55
CA ASP A 78 11.33 -0.90 -14.71
C ASP A 78 9.91 -1.19 -14.23
N SER A 79 9.73 -1.40 -12.93
CA SER A 79 8.43 -1.81 -12.39
C SER A 79 8.09 -1.08 -11.10
N THR A 80 6.82 -0.75 -10.96
CA THR A 80 6.21 -0.34 -9.70
C THR A 80 5.16 -1.37 -9.34
N PHE A 81 5.42 -2.12 -8.28
CA PHE A 81 4.42 -2.97 -7.67
C PHE A 81 3.76 -2.20 -6.51
N ARG A 82 2.43 -2.24 -6.44
CA ARG A 82 1.65 -1.66 -5.34
C ARG A 82 0.63 -2.67 -4.88
N ASP A 83 0.55 -2.83 -3.57
CA ASP A 83 -0.48 -3.62 -2.89
C ASP A 83 -1.15 -2.72 -1.86
N MET A 84 -2.47 -2.67 -1.82
CA MET A 84 -3.24 -1.85 -0.90
C MET A 84 -4.43 -2.64 -0.38
N HIS A 85 -4.31 -3.03 0.88
CA HIS A 85 -5.37 -3.63 1.64
C HIS A 85 -6.09 -2.56 2.47
N GLN A 86 -7.42 -2.54 2.40
CA GLN A 86 -8.23 -1.69 3.27
C GLN A 86 -9.23 -2.54 4.03
N VAL A 87 -9.50 -2.18 5.27
CA VAL A 87 -10.58 -2.75 6.08
C VAL A 87 -11.45 -1.59 6.54
N HIS A 88 -12.73 -1.69 6.26
CA HIS A 88 -13.72 -0.69 6.63
C HIS A 88 -14.83 -1.37 7.43
N ILE A 89 -14.97 -1.00 8.70
CA ILE A 89 -16.03 -1.49 9.56
C ILE A 89 -16.86 -0.30 10.04
N THR A 90 -18.18 -0.40 9.88
CA THR A 90 -19.13 0.62 10.33
C THR A 90 -20.31 0.01 11.06
N ALA A 91 -20.72 0.66 12.14
CA ALA A 91 -22.03 0.54 12.75
C ALA A 91 -22.83 1.80 12.38
N ARG A 92 -24.02 1.60 11.82
CA ARG A 92 -24.88 2.69 11.31
C ARG A 92 -26.22 2.65 12.01
N ALA A 93 -26.53 3.65 12.82
CA ALA A 93 -27.86 3.86 13.34
C ALA A 93 -28.66 4.68 12.31
N LEU A 94 -29.68 4.06 11.71
CA LEU A 94 -30.54 4.71 10.72
C LEU A 94 -31.59 5.53 11.46
N THR A 95 -31.64 6.85 11.27
CA THR A 95 -32.62 7.75 11.88
C THR A 95 -33.65 8.18 10.83
N PRO A 96 -34.78 7.44 10.65
CA PRO A 96 -35.68 7.63 9.51
C PRO A 96 -36.36 9.00 9.52
N TRP A 97 -36.71 9.50 10.71
CA TRP A 97 -37.39 10.78 10.90
C TRP A 97 -36.55 12.01 10.48
N ASN A 98 -35.23 11.87 10.38
CA ASN A 98 -34.34 12.94 9.97
C ASN A 98 -33.64 12.66 8.62
N ASN A 99 -34.04 11.60 7.91
CA ASN A 99 -33.41 11.10 6.70
C ASN A 99 -31.87 11.00 6.80
N ARG A 100 -31.35 10.69 7.99
CA ARG A 100 -29.92 10.65 8.30
C ARG A 100 -29.54 9.33 8.95
N ALA A 101 -28.27 8.99 8.91
CA ALA A 101 -27.64 7.93 9.65
C ALA A 101 -26.52 8.52 10.51
N VAL A 102 -26.39 8.01 11.73
CA VAL A 102 -25.19 8.21 12.55
C VAL A 102 -24.32 6.99 12.35
N ILE A 103 -23.09 7.21 11.93
CA ILE A 103 -22.13 6.16 11.63
C ILE A 103 -20.99 6.28 12.62
N ALA A 104 -20.65 5.18 13.28
CA ALA A 104 -19.38 5.00 13.96
C ALA A 104 -18.62 3.89 13.24
N GLY A 105 -17.32 4.04 13.08
CA GLY A 105 -16.54 3.05 12.37
C GLY A 105 -15.05 3.20 12.56
N PHE A 106 -14.33 2.33 11.88
CA PHE A 106 -12.90 2.46 11.69
C PHE A 106 -12.54 2.12 10.25
N GLU A 107 -11.53 2.82 9.75
CA GLU A 107 -10.91 2.55 8.48
C GLU A 107 -9.43 2.24 8.70
N GLN A 108 -9.03 1.04 8.31
CA GLN A 108 -7.64 0.64 8.31
C GLN A 108 -7.17 0.55 6.86
N THR A 109 -6.00 1.08 6.57
CA THR A 109 -5.33 0.89 5.29
C THR A 109 -3.91 0.42 5.56
N ILE A 110 -3.47 -0.58 4.80
CA ILE A 110 -2.09 -1.02 4.71
C ILE A 110 -1.73 -1.01 3.24
N SER A 111 -0.74 -0.21 2.87
CA SER A 111 -0.25 -0.12 1.51
C SER A 111 1.25 -0.33 1.44
N PHE A 112 1.66 -1.02 0.39
CA PHE A 112 3.04 -1.26 0.03
C PHE A 112 3.28 -0.75 -1.39
N VAL A 113 4.43 -0.12 -1.61
CA VAL A 113 4.88 0.32 -2.92
C VAL A 113 6.34 -0.07 -3.08
N TYR A 114 6.63 -0.83 -4.13
CA TYR A 114 7.96 -1.28 -4.49
C TYR A 114 8.30 -0.75 -5.89
N PRO A 115 8.90 0.46 -5.98
CA PRO A 115 9.30 1.05 -7.24
C PRO A 115 10.78 0.74 -7.51
N PHE A 116 11.05 -0.37 -8.20
CA PHE A 116 12.42 -0.81 -8.49
C PHE A 116 12.64 -0.98 -9.99
N LYS A 117 13.81 -0.53 -10.43
CA LYS A 117 14.40 -0.86 -11.71
C LYS A 117 15.41 -1.98 -11.52
N TYR A 118 15.23 -3.05 -12.26
CA TYR A 118 16.12 -4.21 -12.33
C TYR A 118 16.89 -4.15 -13.65
N VAL A 119 18.18 -4.43 -13.59
CA VAL A 119 19.04 -4.64 -14.75
C VAL A 119 19.56 -6.07 -14.64
N LEU A 120 19.22 -6.89 -15.62
CA LEU A 120 19.64 -8.28 -15.73
C LEU A 120 20.73 -8.35 -16.79
N GLU A 121 21.92 -8.83 -16.42
CA GLU A 121 23.05 -9.04 -17.32
C GLU A 121 23.46 -10.50 -17.22
N ALA A 122 23.46 -11.21 -18.34
CA ALA A 122 23.92 -12.59 -18.43
C ALA A 122 25.09 -12.66 -19.42
N ASP A 123 26.20 -13.27 -19.01
CA ASP A 123 27.36 -13.55 -19.86
C ASP A 123 27.81 -14.99 -19.65
N THR A 124 27.45 -15.86 -20.60
CA THR A 124 27.82 -17.27 -20.59
C THR A 124 29.00 -17.59 -21.50
N THR A 125 29.66 -16.58 -22.05
CA THR A 125 30.74 -16.77 -23.04
C THR A 125 32.10 -17.05 -22.41
N ILE A 126 32.33 -16.55 -21.19
CA ILE A 126 33.62 -16.64 -20.49
C ILE A 126 33.42 -17.18 -19.06
N SER A 127 32.46 -16.62 -18.31
CA SER A 127 32.36 -16.82 -16.86
C SER A 127 31.04 -17.43 -16.35
N ASN A 128 30.06 -17.67 -17.23
CA ASN A 128 28.71 -18.14 -16.82
C ASN A 128 28.08 -17.26 -15.73
N ASP A 129 28.24 -15.95 -15.85
CA ASP A 129 27.76 -15.02 -14.85
C ASP A 129 26.33 -14.58 -15.16
N LEU A 130 25.47 -14.66 -14.15
CA LEU A 130 24.19 -13.97 -14.10
C LEU A 130 24.28 -12.88 -13.04
N THR A 131 24.16 -11.63 -13.46
CA THR A 131 24.14 -10.45 -12.60
C THR A 131 22.76 -9.81 -12.61
N ILE A 132 22.18 -9.66 -11.42
CA ILE A 132 20.92 -8.97 -11.17
C ILE A 132 21.25 -7.71 -10.36
N ARG A 133 21.11 -6.54 -10.99
CA ARG A 133 21.30 -5.25 -10.32
C ARG A 133 19.95 -4.57 -10.11
N MET A 134 19.59 -4.39 -8.85
CA MET A 134 18.36 -3.73 -8.41
C MET A 134 18.67 -2.29 -8.01
N THR A 135 17.88 -1.34 -8.51
CA THR A 135 18.00 0.08 -8.21
C THR A 135 16.63 0.69 -7.89
N PRO A 136 16.46 1.35 -6.73
CA PRO A 136 15.19 1.97 -6.38
C PRO A 136 14.87 3.19 -7.28
N ARG A 137 13.58 3.49 -7.47
CA ARG A 137 13.02 4.59 -8.28
C ARG A 137 12.11 5.52 -7.46
N PRO A 138 12.00 6.81 -7.80
CA PRO A 138 12.80 7.55 -8.77
C PRO A 138 14.28 7.70 -8.37
N GLN A 139 15.12 7.86 -9.39
CA GLN A 139 16.50 8.29 -9.24
C GLN A 139 16.50 9.81 -9.45
N GLY A 140 16.57 10.57 -8.36
CA GLY A 140 16.56 12.02 -8.40
C GLY A 140 16.80 12.61 -7.02
N GLU A 141 17.46 13.77 -6.98
CA GLU A 141 17.69 14.49 -5.73
C GLU A 141 16.35 14.99 -5.18
N ASN A 142 16.08 14.73 -3.89
CA ASN A 142 15.00 15.30 -3.07
C ASN A 142 13.59 14.69 -3.15
N GLN A 143 13.36 13.57 -3.83
CA GLN A 143 12.05 12.87 -3.74
C GLN A 143 12.11 11.67 -2.80
N LYS A 144 11.44 11.79 -1.65
CA LYS A 144 11.18 10.64 -0.76
C LYS A 144 10.11 9.76 -1.36
N ILE A 145 10.29 8.46 -1.20
CA ILE A 145 9.43 7.42 -1.74
C ILE A 145 8.71 6.75 -0.58
N GLY A 146 7.38 6.79 -0.57
CA GLY A 146 6.58 6.05 0.42
C GLY A 146 6.59 4.56 0.07
N LEU A 147 7.31 3.75 0.84
CA LEU A 147 7.38 2.30 0.64
C LEU A 147 6.23 1.58 1.34
N VAL A 148 5.89 2.03 2.54
CA VAL A 148 4.80 1.46 3.35
C VAL A 148 4.01 2.59 3.96
N ALA A 149 2.68 2.49 3.90
CA ALA A 149 1.80 3.29 4.73
C ALA A 149 0.76 2.39 5.38
N ALA A 150 0.77 2.33 6.70
CA ALA A 150 -0.22 1.62 7.49
C ALA A 150 -0.88 2.62 8.43
N PHE A 151 -2.20 2.69 8.45
CA PHE A 151 -2.92 3.55 9.40
C PHE A 151 -4.25 2.96 9.78
N ASN A 152 -4.74 3.40 10.94
CA ASN A 152 -6.07 3.12 11.44
C ASN A 152 -6.71 4.43 11.88
N ILE A 153 -7.89 4.71 11.34
CA ILE A 153 -8.66 5.93 11.56
C ILE A 153 -10.04 5.51 12.09
N PRO A 154 -10.25 5.50 13.41
CA PRO A 154 -11.60 5.47 13.95
C PRO A 154 -12.32 6.80 13.66
N PHE A 155 -13.60 6.75 13.33
CA PHE A 155 -14.39 7.93 12.97
C PHE A 155 -15.84 7.82 13.43
N THR A 156 -16.50 8.97 13.57
CA THR A 156 -17.96 9.06 13.61
C THR A 156 -18.42 10.14 12.65
N VAL A 157 -19.52 9.92 11.93
CA VAL A 157 -20.08 10.89 10.98
C VAL A 157 -21.60 10.80 10.94
N ARG A 158 -22.26 11.92 10.66
CA ARG A 158 -23.69 11.98 10.38
C ARG A 158 -23.88 12.23 8.88
N VAL A 159 -24.55 11.33 8.18
CA VAL A 159 -24.76 11.40 6.71
C VAL A 159 -26.21 11.10 6.34
N PRO A 160 -26.69 11.47 5.14
CA PRO A 160 -28.02 11.05 4.65
C PRO A 160 -28.18 9.51 4.51
N LEU A 161 -29.42 8.99 4.52
CA LEU A 161 -29.70 7.53 4.50
C LEU A 161 -29.36 6.80 3.17
N TYR A 162 -29.46 7.46 2.01
CA TYR A 162 -29.27 6.86 0.67
C TYR A 162 -28.73 7.87 -0.37
N PRO A 163 -28.10 7.39 -1.45
CA PRO A 163 -26.71 6.94 -1.46
C PRO A 163 -25.75 8.15 -1.45
N TYR A 164 -24.68 8.06 -0.67
CA TYR A 164 -23.61 9.05 -0.69
C TYR A 164 -22.35 8.39 -1.25
N ASN A 165 -21.91 8.84 -2.43
CA ASN A 165 -20.77 8.24 -3.14
C ASN A 165 -19.42 8.64 -2.52
N ASN A 166 -19.37 9.66 -1.65
CA ASN A 166 -18.12 10.10 -1.03
C ASN A 166 -18.34 10.81 0.31
N ILE A 167 -18.13 10.12 1.43
CA ILE A 167 -18.38 10.61 2.80
C ILE A 167 -17.58 11.89 3.12
N MET A 168 -16.41 12.07 2.50
CA MET A 168 -15.54 13.25 2.70
C MET A 168 -16.04 14.53 2.01
N GLN A 169 -17.02 14.45 1.12
CA GLN A 169 -17.59 15.60 0.41
C GLN A 169 -18.89 16.13 1.05
N SER A 170 -19.34 15.56 2.17
CA SER A 170 -20.56 16.01 2.84
C SER A 170 -20.34 17.35 3.53
N ASN A 171 -21.25 18.31 3.36
CA ASN A 171 -21.23 19.59 4.08
C ASN A 171 -21.35 19.42 5.61
N ASP A 172 -21.89 18.29 6.06
CA ASP A 172 -21.97 17.89 7.47
C ASP A 172 -20.79 16.98 7.89
N TRP A 173 -19.83 16.72 6.99
CA TRP A 173 -18.59 16.04 7.34
C TRP A 173 -17.81 16.93 8.29
N LYS A 174 -17.99 16.67 9.56
CA LYS A 174 -17.07 17.13 10.60
C LYS A 174 -16.14 15.97 10.87
N LEU A 175 -14.88 16.13 10.46
CA LEU A 175 -13.79 15.44 11.13
C LEU A 175 -14.04 15.66 12.62
N LEU A 176 -14.19 14.58 13.39
CA LEU A 176 -14.15 14.67 14.84
C LEU A 176 -12.94 15.53 15.19
N GLU A 177 -13.21 16.69 15.81
CA GLU A 177 -12.24 17.75 16.04
C GLU A 177 -10.94 17.11 16.53
N LEU A 178 -9.87 17.20 15.74
CA LEU A 178 -8.53 16.76 16.10
C LEU A 178 -8.02 17.73 17.18
N ARG A 179 -8.63 17.69 18.37
CA ARG A 179 -8.20 18.49 19.51
C ARG A 179 -6.89 17.91 20.00
N ARG A 180 -5.82 18.56 19.54
CA ARG A 180 -4.44 18.42 20.00
C ARG A 180 -4.07 16.96 20.25
N PRO A 181 -3.84 16.19 19.17
CA PRO A 181 -3.13 14.94 19.30
C PRO A 181 -1.90 15.18 20.18
N GLU A 182 -1.80 14.48 21.31
CA GLU A 182 -0.50 14.29 21.94
C GLU A 182 0.33 13.52 20.93
N LYS A 183 1.01 14.28 20.06
CA LYS A 183 1.92 13.77 19.04
C LYS A 183 3.07 13.10 19.78
N LYS A 184 2.91 11.84 20.15
CA LYS A 184 4.04 11.00 20.49
C LYS A 184 4.69 10.58 19.18
N ILE A 185 5.56 11.45 18.66
CA ILE A 185 6.39 11.13 17.50
C ILE A 185 7.53 10.27 18.03
N GLU A 186 7.36 8.95 18.01
CA GLU A 186 8.49 8.04 18.15
C GLU A 186 9.21 8.01 16.80
N LYS A 187 10.22 8.88 16.64
CA LYS A 187 11.18 8.79 15.54
C LYS A 187 12.09 7.60 15.81
N LEU A 188 11.73 6.43 15.29
CA LEU A 188 12.67 5.34 15.12
C LEU A 188 13.57 5.67 13.92
N GLU A 189 14.80 6.14 14.21
CA GLU A 189 15.81 6.37 13.19
C GLU A 189 16.49 5.05 12.82
N MET A 190 16.21 4.55 11.62
CA MET A 190 16.97 3.46 11.01
C MET A 190 18.39 3.94 10.63
N PRO A 191 19.37 3.04 10.45
CA PRO A 191 20.72 3.40 10.03
C PRO A 191 20.71 4.31 8.80
N LYS A 192 21.37 5.48 8.89
CA LYS A 192 21.41 6.51 7.83
C LYS A 192 21.85 5.96 6.47
N ILE A 193 22.68 4.91 6.48
CA ILE A 193 23.23 4.22 5.31
C ILE A 193 22.15 3.70 4.34
N LEU A 194 20.97 3.35 4.86
CA LEU A 194 19.86 2.80 4.07
C LEU A 194 18.95 3.91 3.49
N GLY A 195 19.10 5.17 3.92
CA GLY A 195 18.19 6.25 3.53
C GLY A 195 16.73 6.03 3.94
N ILE A 196 16.45 5.08 4.85
CA ILE A 196 15.10 4.77 5.31
C ILE A 196 14.74 5.69 6.48
N SER A 197 13.56 6.28 6.45
CA SER A 197 12.98 6.99 7.60
C SER A 197 11.60 6.45 7.94
N VAL A 198 11.36 6.22 9.23
CA VAL A 198 10.07 5.78 9.76
C VAL A 198 9.41 6.95 10.48
N THR A 199 8.17 7.24 10.10
CA THR A 199 7.31 8.16 10.83
C THR A 199 6.22 7.34 11.50
N SER A 200 6.20 7.35 12.83
CA SER A 200 5.11 6.79 13.62
C SER A 200 4.36 7.93 14.31
N LEU A 201 3.04 7.84 14.29
CA LEU A 201 2.15 8.72 15.01
C LEU A 201 1.08 7.87 15.67
N ALA A 202 0.99 7.94 16.99
CA ALA A 202 -0.13 7.43 17.76
C ALA A 202 -0.81 8.61 18.45
N VAL A 203 -2.15 8.63 18.40
CA VAL A 203 -2.95 9.72 18.98
C VAL A 203 -4.10 9.11 19.75
N ASP A 204 -4.22 9.54 21.00
CA ASP A 204 -5.46 9.37 21.77
C ASP A 204 -6.47 10.41 21.23
N TYR A 205 -7.59 9.94 20.66
CA TYR A 205 -8.70 10.84 20.34
C TYR A 205 -9.35 11.31 21.65
N PRO A 206 -9.51 12.62 21.89
CA PRO A 206 -10.49 13.10 22.85
C PRO A 206 -11.87 12.83 22.25
N GLY A 207 -12.47 11.68 22.60
CA GLY A 207 -13.78 11.30 22.08
C GLY A 207 -14.85 12.32 22.49
N PRO A 208 -15.81 12.66 21.63
CA PRO A 208 -17.00 13.37 22.08
C PRO A 208 -18.04 12.36 22.57
N TYR A 209 -18.68 12.70 23.70
CA TYR A 209 -19.83 12.01 24.31
C TYR A 209 -19.55 10.77 25.18
N TYR A 210 -18.58 10.88 26.09
CA TYR A 210 -18.41 9.89 27.17
C TYR A 210 -19.48 9.96 28.30
N ASP A 211 -20.47 10.88 28.23
CA ASP A 211 -21.44 11.10 29.33
C ASP A 211 -22.93 10.93 28.98
N LEU A 212 -23.28 10.30 27.84
CA LEU A 212 -24.70 10.12 27.50
C LEU A 212 -25.32 8.81 27.99
N PHE A 213 -24.53 7.80 28.41
CA PHE A 213 -25.06 6.55 28.97
C PHE A 213 -24.11 5.92 30.00
N PRO A 214 -24.61 5.51 31.19
CA PRO A 214 -23.80 4.91 32.24
C PRO A 214 -23.62 3.42 31.96
N TYR A 215 -22.63 3.05 31.16
CA TYR A 215 -22.18 1.66 31.01
C TYR A 215 -20.71 1.51 31.41
N PRO A 216 -20.32 0.36 32.00
CA PRO A 216 -18.99 0.16 32.55
C PRO A 216 -17.92 0.25 31.46
N HIS A 217 -16.90 1.04 31.78
CA HIS A 217 -15.88 1.54 30.88
C HIS A 217 -15.06 0.44 30.21
N THR A 218 -15.07 0.39 28.88
CA THR A 218 -14.08 -0.36 28.11
C THR A 218 -12.84 0.50 27.90
N THR A 219 -11.74 0.08 28.53
CA THR A 219 -10.43 0.71 28.47
C THR A 219 -9.82 0.65 27.07
N LYS A 220 -9.77 1.82 26.42
CA LYS A 220 -8.79 2.24 25.38
C LYS A 220 -8.54 1.28 24.20
N THR A 221 -9.45 1.21 23.22
CA THR A 221 -9.21 0.45 21.95
C THR A 221 -9.39 1.24 20.65
N LEU A 222 -9.80 2.51 20.67
CA LEU A 222 -10.00 3.33 19.46
C LEU A 222 -8.91 4.40 19.29
N ARG A 223 -7.65 3.98 19.13
CA ARG A 223 -6.53 4.89 18.91
C ARG A 223 -6.30 5.10 17.42
N PHE A 224 -6.20 6.36 16.99
CA PHE A 224 -5.58 6.64 15.70
C PHE A 224 -4.12 6.23 15.79
N TRP A 225 -3.67 5.52 14.77
CA TRP A 225 -2.25 5.30 14.57
C TRP A 225 -1.92 5.35 13.09
N SER A 226 -0.70 5.79 12.78
CA SER A 226 -0.14 5.72 11.44
C SER A 226 1.35 5.42 11.50
N TRP A 227 1.78 4.50 10.65
CA TRP A 227 3.15 4.15 10.39
C TRP A 227 3.43 4.39 8.91
N GLN A 228 4.49 5.14 8.62
CA GLN A 228 4.92 5.38 7.26
C GLN A 228 6.41 5.12 7.15
N VAL A 229 6.79 4.32 6.17
CA VAL A 229 8.19 4.04 5.84
C VAL A 229 8.50 4.75 4.53
N TRP A 230 9.50 5.61 4.58
CA TRP A 230 9.97 6.38 3.44
C TRP A 230 11.40 5.98 3.11
N TYR A 231 11.69 5.85 1.81
CA TYR A 231 13.06 5.73 1.30
C TYR A 231 13.49 7.05 0.66
N ASP A 232 14.64 7.56 1.07
CA ASP A 232 15.27 8.78 0.56
C ASP A 232 16.55 8.40 -0.20
N PRO A 233 16.49 8.34 -1.55
CA PRO A 233 17.64 8.00 -2.38
C PRO A 233 18.83 8.94 -2.21
N SER A 234 18.60 10.19 -1.82
CA SER A 234 19.67 11.20 -1.65
C SER A 234 20.50 10.91 -0.40
N ARG A 235 19.86 10.38 0.66
CA ARG A 235 20.51 10.05 1.94
C ARG A 235 21.04 8.63 2.00
N SER A 236 20.50 7.72 1.18
CA SER A 236 21.02 6.36 1.08
C SER A 236 22.41 6.37 0.43
N THR A 237 23.39 5.76 1.08
CA THR A 237 24.68 5.45 0.41
C THR A 237 24.54 4.21 -0.46
N THR A 238 23.50 3.39 -0.23
CA THR A 238 23.20 2.20 -1.03
C THR A 238 22.40 2.61 -2.27
N LYS A 239 23.08 2.72 -3.42
CA LYS A 239 22.45 3.13 -4.69
C LYS A 239 21.95 1.96 -5.52
N ALA A 240 22.47 0.76 -5.27
CA ALA A 240 22.07 -0.46 -5.95
C ALA A 240 22.35 -1.67 -5.04
N VAL A 241 21.58 -2.73 -5.21
CA VAL A 241 21.90 -4.06 -4.70
C VAL A 241 22.20 -4.94 -5.91
N THR A 242 23.39 -5.51 -5.95
CA THR A 242 23.81 -6.40 -7.04
C THR A 242 23.96 -7.81 -6.47
N VAL A 243 23.27 -8.77 -7.07
CA VAL A 243 23.46 -10.19 -6.83
C VAL A 243 24.10 -10.76 -8.07
N SER A 244 25.29 -11.35 -7.93
CA SER A 244 25.99 -12.04 -9.00
C SER A 244 26.08 -13.52 -8.64
N MET A 245 25.72 -14.36 -9.61
CA MET A 245 25.79 -15.81 -9.51
C MET A 245 26.68 -16.30 -10.65
N SER A 246 27.68 -17.10 -10.33
CA SER A 246 28.55 -17.77 -11.29
C SER A 246 28.31 -19.27 -11.16
N TYR A 247 28.17 -19.98 -12.28
CA TYR A 247 27.92 -21.43 -12.29
C TYR A 247 28.86 -22.21 -13.20
#